data_AF-A0A521UNP5-F1
#
_entry.id   AF-A0A521UNP5-F1
#
_cell.length_a   1.000
_cell.length_b   1.000
_cell.length_c   1.000
_cell.angle_alpha   90.00
_cell.angle_beta   90.00
_cell.angle_gamma   90.00
#
_symmetry.space_group_name_H-M   'P 1'
#
loop_
_entity.id
_entity.type
_entity.pdbx_description
1 polymer ?
#
loop_
_entity_poly.entity_id
_entity_poly.type
_entity_poly.pdbx_seq_one_letter_code
_entity_poly.pdbx_strand_id
1 'polypeptide(L)'
;MRNLRQRPIPINERERALLERHRELYRPEIGDTDWGQFLRTATLLGLVGLGLYALAKAAQGSGQTAGVVCTWAGCQHPFTLVIPDGVGRYVEAGCPSCGRQLVVDLKAVAG
;
A
#
# COMPACT_ATOMS: atom_id res chain seq x y z
N MET A 1 -15.13 -5.89 -29.14
CA MET A 1 -14.49 -4.57 -28.98
C MET A 1 -14.17 -4.02 -30.38
N ARG A 2 -14.82 -2.93 -30.80
CA ARG A 2 -14.59 -2.33 -32.13
C ARG A 2 -13.26 -1.59 -32.12
N ASN A 3 -12.29 -2.09 -32.88
CA ASN A 3 -11.11 -1.34 -33.26
C ASN A 3 -11.55 -0.10 -34.06
N LEU A 4 -11.59 1.06 -33.40
CA LEU A 4 -11.68 2.37 -34.05
C LEU A 4 -10.34 2.64 -34.74
N ARG A 5 -10.09 1.94 -35.86
CA ARG A 5 -8.98 2.29 -36.75
C ARG A 5 -9.25 3.72 -37.22
N GLN A 6 -8.35 4.63 -36.85
CA GLN A 6 -8.37 6.01 -37.32
C GLN A 6 -8.48 5.98 -38.84
N ARG A 7 -9.60 6.45 -39.38
CA ARG A 7 -9.76 6.64 -40.82
C ARG A 7 -9.05 7.95 -41.16
N PRO A 8 -8.21 7.98 -42.20
CA PRO A 8 -7.65 9.23 -42.66
C PRO A 8 -8.80 10.14 -43.07
N ILE A 9 -8.99 11.22 -42.33
CA ILE A 9 -9.92 12.28 -42.72
C ILE A 9 -9.32 12.88 -44.00
N PRO A 10 -10.07 12.95 -45.12
CA PRO A 10 -9.57 13.63 -46.31
C PRO A 10 -9.49 15.13 -46.00
N ILE A 11 -8.29 15.61 -45.69
CA ILE A 11 -8.02 17.01 -45.39
C ILE A 11 -7.75 17.72 -46.70
N ASN A 12 -8.47 18.80 -46.97
CA ASN A 12 -8.23 19.63 -48.15
C ASN A 12 -6.93 20.45 -47.99
N GLU A 13 -6.27 20.87 -49.08
CA GLU A 13 -4.98 21.59 -49.00
C GLU A 13 -5.06 22.86 -48.13
N ARG A 14 -6.20 23.56 -48.18
CA ARG A 14 -6.47 24.75 -47.38
C ARG A 14 -6.58 24.44 -45.88
N GLU A 15 -7.15 23.30 -45.53
CA GLU A 15 -7.24 22.83 -44.14
C GLU A 15 -5.88 22.37 -43.63
N ARG A 16 -5.07 21.74 -44.48
CA ARG A 16 -3.69 21.35 -44.14
C ARG A 16 -2.85 22.59 -43.80
N ALA A 17 -2.92 23.64 -44.60
CA ALA A 17 -2.20 24.89 -44.34
C ALA A 17 -2.65 25.57 -43.03
N LEU A 18 -3.96 25.51 -42.72
CA LEU A 18 -4.49 26.00 -41.45
C LEU A 18 -3.96 25.19 -40.26
N LEU A 19 -3.94 23.87 -40.36
CA LEU A 19 -3.43 22.98 -39.31
C LEU A 19 -1.93 23.16 -39.08
N GLU A 20 -1.14 23.34 -40.14
CA GLU A 20 0.29 23.63 -40.03
C GLU A 20 0.54 24.96 -39.32
N ARG A 21 -0.23 26.01 -39.67
CA ARG A 21 -0.14 27.31 -39.01
C ARG A 21 -0.48 27.23 -37.52
N HIS A 22 -1.52 26.47 -37.15
CA HIS A 22 -1.87 26.24 -35.74
C HIS A 22 -0.80 25.42 -35.04
N ARG A 23 -0.25 24.39 -35.70
CA ARG A 23 0.83 23.58 -35.16
C ARG A 23 2.05 24.44 -34.83
N GLU A 24 2.44 25.36 -35.71
CA GLU A 24 3.57 26.27 -35.48
C GLU A 24 3.33 27.24 -34.33
N LEU A 25 2.10 27.74 -34.18
CA LEU A 25 1.68 28.60 -33.06
C LEU A 25 1.82 27.90 -31.70
N TYR A 26 1.46 26.61 -31.61
CA TYR A 26 1.48 25.86 -30.34
C TYR A 26 2.77 25.04 -30.12
N ARG A 27 3.66 24.95 -31.12
CA ARG A 27 4.96 24.27 -31.02
C ARG A 27 5.86 24.78 -29.88
N PRO A 28 5.99 26.11 -29.63
CA PRO A 28 6.86 26.59 -28.56
C PRO A 28 6.31 26.31 -27.15
N GLU A 29 4.99 26.22 -26.98
CA GLU A 29 4.36 25.97 -25.67
C GLU A 29 4.41 24.50 -25.26
N ILE A 30 4.30 23.58 -26.22
CA ILE A 30 4.23 22.15 -25.92
C ILE A 30 5.62 21.56 -25.64
N GLY A 31 6.68 22.19 -26.17
CA GLY A 31 8.07 21.76 -25.99
C GLY A 31 8.31 20.35 -26.54
N ASP A 32 9.56 20.03 -26.88
CA ASP A 32 9.96 18.67 -27.23
C ASP A 32 10.12 17.81 -25.96
N THR A 33 9.11 17.88 -25.08
CA THR A 33 9.14 17.20 -23.80
C THR A 33 8.87 15.73 -24.06
N ASP A 34 9.88 14.89 -23.87
CA ASP A 34 9.73 13.43 -23.95
C ASP A 34 8.91 12.93 -22.76
N TRP A 35 7.60 13.02 -22.90
CA TRP A 35 6.62 12.48 -21.96
C TRP A 35 6.80 10.97 -21.73
N GLY A 36 7.34 10.25 -22.71
CA GLY A 36 7.66 8.83 -22.55
C GLY A 36 8.74 8.62 -21.49
N GLN A 37 9.82 9.39 -21.57
CA GLN A 37 10.89 9.34 -20.57
C GLN A 37 10.43 9.83 -19.19
N PHE A 38 9.63 10.90 -19.13
CA PHE A 38 9.05 11.37 -17.88
C PHE A 38 8.15 10.32 -17.21
N LEU A 39 7.19 9.76 -17.94
CA LEU A 39 6.26 8.78 -17.38
C LEU A 39 6.98 7.52 -16.91
N ARG A 40 8.00 7.07 -17.65
CA ARG A 40 8.83 5.94 -17.26
C ARG A 40 9.62 6.20 -15.98
N THR A 41 10.22 7.37 -15.85
CA THR A 41 10.97 7.74 -14.63
C THR A 41 10.03 7.89 -13.43
N ALA A 42 8.86 8.52 -13.62
CA ALA A 42 7.85 8.65 -12.58
C ALA A 42 7.31 7.28 -12.10
N THR A 43 7.04 6.34 -13.02
CA THR A 43 6.60 4.98 -12.64
C THR A 43 7.69 4.21 -11.90
N LEU A 44 8.94 4.29 -12.34
CA LEU A 44 10.06 3.64 -11.64
C LEU A 44 10.23 4.19 -10.22
N LEU A 45 10.18 5.52 -10.04
CA LEU A 45 10.23 6.13 -8.71
C LEU A 45 9.04 5.71 -7.84
N GLY A 46 7.84 5.66 -8.42
CA GLY A 46 6.64 5.18 -7.72
C GLY A 46 6.78 3.74 -7.22
N LEU A 47 7.29 2.83 -8.06
CA LEU A 47 7.52 1.44 -7.70
C LEU A 47 8.60 1.29 -6.62
N VAL A 48 9.69 2.06 -6.71
CA VAL A 48 10.72 2.07 -5.68
C VAL A 48 10.16 2.57 -4.34
N GLY A 49 9.38 3.64 -4.36
CA GLY A 49 8.72 4.17 -3.15
C GLY A 49 7.76 3.16 -2.51
N LEU A 50 6.93 2.49 -3.32
CA LEU A 50 6.05 1.42 -2.86
C LEU A 50 6.81 0.23 -2.29
N GLY A 51 7.91 -0.18 -2.94
CA GLY A 51 8.76 -1.27 -2.47
C GLY A 51 9.40 -0.97 -1.11
N LEU A 52 9.95 0.23 -0.94
CA LEU A 52 10.52 0.69 0.33
C LEU A 52 9.46 0.77 1.43
N TYR A 53 8.26 1.28 1.11
CA TYR A 53 7.16 1.34 2.06
C TYR A 53 6.70 -0.06 2.50
N ALA A 54 6.52 -0.98 1.55
CA ALA A 54 6.16 -2.37 1.85
C ALA A 54 7.21 -3.06 2.70
N LEU A 55 8.50 -2.84 2.41
CA LEU A 55 9.61 -3.37 3.20
C LEU A 55 9.66 -2.75 4.61
N ALA A 56 9.44 -1.45 4.74
CA ALA A 56 9.35 -0.78 6.04
C ALA A 56 8.16 -1.30 6.86
N LYS A 57 7.01 -1.53 6.20
CA LYS A 57 5.82 -2.15 6.80
C LYS A 57 6.06 -3.60 7.21
N ALA A 58 6.80 -4.37 6.42
CA ALA A 58 7.16 -5.75 6.74
C ALA A 58 8.20 -5.81 7.88
N ALA A 59 9.11 -4.84 7.94
CA ALA A 59 10.05 -4.68 9.04
C ALA A 59 9.38 -4.20 10.33
N GLN A 60 8.27 -3.46 10.22
CA GLN A 60 7.35 -3.21 11.33
C GLN A 60 6.56 -4.48 11.62
N GLY A 61 7.21 -5.36 12.37
CA GLY A 61 6.67 -6.61 12.88
C GLY A 61 5.16 -6.61 13.12
N SER A 62 4.45 -7.51 12.44
CA SER A 62 3.03 -7.72 12.65
C SER A 62 2.84 -8.39 14.02
N GLY A 63 2.60 -7.60 15.05
CA GLY A 63 2.37 -8.12 16.40
C GLY A 63 1.36 -9.26 16.37
N GLN A 64 1.76 -10.42 16.89
CA GLN A 64 0.91 -11.59 16.95
C GLN A 64 -0.20 -11.34 17.98
N THR A 65 -1.41 -11.82 17.71
CA THR A 65 -2.50 -11.77 18.69
C THR A 65 -2.74 -13.15 19.27
N ALA A 66 -2.92 -13.22 20.59
CA ALA A 66 -3.25 -14.45 21.29
C ALA A 66 -4.55 -14.28 22.08
N GLY A 67 -5.46 -15.23 21.93
CA GLY A 67 -6.68 -15.31 22.75
C GLY A 67 -6.36 -15.98 24.07
N VAL A 68 -6.56 -15.27 25.19
CA VAL A 68 -6.27 -15.77 26.54
C VAL A 68 -7.52 -15.72 27.39
N VAL A 69 -7.73 -16.75 28.20
CA VAL A 69 -8.82 -16.79 29.18
C VAL A 69 -8.24 -16.57 30.57
N CYS A 70 -8.81 -15.64 31.34
CA CYS A 70 -8.44 -15.47 32.74
C CYS A 70 -8.81 -16.72 33.53
N THR A 71 -7.83 -17.46 34.05
CA THR A 71 -8.06 -18.71 34.79
C THR A 71 -8.54 -18.50 36.23
N TRP A 72 -8.69 -17.24 36.66
CA TRP A 72 -9.18 -16.93 37.99
C TRP A 72 -10.67 -17.24 38.11
N ALA A 73 -11.02 -18.00 39.15
CA ALA A 73 -12.35 -18.57 39.36
C ALA A 73 -13.49 -17.54 39.40
N GLY A 74 -13.21 -16.29 39.75
CA GLY A 74 -14.21 -15.22 39.81
C GLY A 74 -14.34 -14.34 38.56
N CYS A 75 -13.58 -14.60 37.49
CA CYS A 75 -13.61 -13.76 36.28
C CYS A 75 -13.86 -14.58 35.01
N GLN A 76 -13.04 -15.62 34.74
CA GLN A 76 -13.17 -16.50 33.57
C GLN A 76 -13.40 -15.79 32.22
N HIS A 77 -12.96 -14.54 32.09
CA HIS A 77 -13.23 -13.73 30.91
C HIS A 77 -12.17 -13.99 29.83
N PRO A 78 -12.57 -14.30 28.57
CA PRO A 78 -11.66 -14.32 27.43
C PRO A 78 -11.29 -12.90 27.01
N PHE A 79 -10.03 -12.66 26.66
CA PHE A 79 -9.54 -11.40 26.12
C PHE A 79 -8.37 -11.63 25.16
N THR A 80 -8.11 -10.65 24.29
CA THR A 80 -7.04 -10.74 23.29
C THR A 80 -5.84 -9.94 23.75
N LEU A 81 -4.66 -10.55 23.68
CA LEU A 81 -3.38 -9.89 23.93
C LEU A 81 -2.67 -9.63 22.60
N VAL A 82 -2.13 -8.42 22.47
CA VAL A 82 -1.21 -8.05 21.39
C VAL A 82 0.21 -8.34 21.88
N ILE A 83 0.89 -9.23 21.18
CA ILE A 83 2.23 -9.70 21.48
C ILE A 83 3.18 -8.95 20.54
N PRO A 84 4.00 -8.01 21.04
CA PRO A 84 5.01 -7.37 20.21
C PRO A 84 6.08 -8.37 19.81
N ASP A 85 6.66 -8.20 18.63
CA ASP A 85 7.69 -9.11 18.14
C ASP A 85 8.96 -9.06 19.01
N GLY A 86 9.54 -10.23 19.27
CA GLY A 86 10.75 -10.36 20.09
C GLY A 86 10.53 -10.58 21.59
N VAL A 87 9.29 -10.72 22.07
CA VAL A 87 9.04 -11.12 23.46
C VAL A 87 9.33 -12.59 23.69
N GLY A 88 9.82 -12.90 24.90
CA GLY A 88 10.10 -14.26 25.33
C GLY A 88 8.85 -15.13 25.42
N ARG A 89 9.04 -16.42 25.69
CA ARG A 89 7.97 -17.44 25.79
C ARG A 89 6.83 -17.05 26.75
N TYR A 90 7.12 -16.26 27.77
CA TYR A 90 6.18 -15.86 28.81
C TYR A 90 5.94 -14.36 28.75
N VAL A 91 4.68 -13.96 28.82
CA VAL A 91 4.26 -12.55 28.88
C VAL A 91 3.40 -12.34 30.11
N GLU A 92 3.70 -11.29 30.86
CA GLU A 92 2.83 -10.83 31.94
C GLU A 92 1.72 -9.94 31.37
N ALA A 93 0.47 -10.26 31.68
CA ALA A 93 -0.71 -9.56 31.18
C ALA A 93 -1.68 -9.26 32.32
N GLY A 94 -2.34 -8.11 32.26
CA GLY A 94 -3.47 -7.79 33.14
C GLY A 94 -4.78 -8.23 32.51
N CYS A 95 -5.64 -8.94 33.24
CA CYS A 95 -6.99 -9.21 32.79
C CYS A 95 -7.80 -7.91 32.78
N PRO A 96 -8.41 -7.50 31.65
CA PRO A 96 -9.14 -6.24 31.56
C PRO A 96 -10.43 -6.22 32.40
N SER A 97 -10.94 -7.39 32.78
CA SER A 97 -12.19 -7.52 33.54
C SER A 97 -11.98 -7.47 35.04
N CYS A 98 -10.96 -8.17 35.57
CA CYS A 98 -10.72 -8.25 37.03
C CYS A 98 -9.43 -7.56 37.49
N GLY A 99 -8.62 -7.00 36.60
CA GLY A 99 -7.38 -6.29 36.91
C GLY A 99 -6.25 -7.16 37.46
N ARG A 100 -6.41 -8.49 37.49
CA ARG A 100 -5.38 -9.42 37.98
C ARG A 100 -4.27 -9.57 36.95
N GLN A 101 -3.03 -9.66 37.42
CA GLN A 101 -1.88 -10.08 36.62
C GLN A 101 -1.90 -11.59 36.42
N LEU A 102 -1.60 -12.02 35.21
CA LEU A 102 -1.44 -13.41 34.81
C LEU A 102 -0.22 -13.56 33.91
N VAL A 103 0.43 -14.72 34.00
CA VAL A 103 1.56 -15.08 33.14
C VAL A 103 1.04 -16.02 32.06
N VAL A 104 1.21 -15.64 30.79
CA VAL A 104 0.73 -16.38 29.63
C VAL A 104 1.92 -17.08 28.98
N ASP A 105 1.85 -18.41 28.79
CA ASP A 105 2.79 -19.16 27.94
C ASP A 105 2.33 -19.11 26.49
N LEU A 106 3.06 -18.36 25.66
CA LEU A 106 2.70 -18.15 24.27
C LEU A 106 2.76 -19.43 23.43
N LYS A 107 3.52 -20.45 23.85
CA LYS A 107 3.56 -21.75 23.14
C LYS A 107 2.29 -22.57 23.34
N ALA A 108 1.60 -22.38 24.46
CA ALA A 108 0.38 -23.13 24.78
C ALA A 108 -0.87 -22.52 24.10
N VAL A 109 -0.79 -21.26 23.66
CA VAL A 109 -1.91 -20.52 23.04
C VAL A 109 -1.84 -20.53 21.51
N ALA A 110 -0.66 -20.78 20.93
CA ALA A 110 -0.43 -20.82 19.49
C ALA A 110 -0.59 -22.23 18.87
N GLY A 111 -1.02 -23.23 19.64
CA GLY A 111 -1.34 -24.60 19.17
C GLY A 111 -2.83 -24.85 19.19
#